data_AF-A0A6G3RD64-F1
#
_entry.id   AF-A0A6G3RD64-F1
#
_cell.length_a   1.000
_cell.length_b   1.000
_cell.length_c   1.000
_cell.angle_alpha   90.00
_cell.angle_beta   90.00
_cell.angle_gamma   90.00
#
_symmetry.space_group_name_H-M   'P 1'
#
loop_
_entity.id
_entity.type
_entity.pdbx_description
1 polymer ?
#
loop_
_entity_poly.entity_id
_entity_poly.type
_entity_poly.pdbx_seq_one_letter_code
_entity_poly.pdbx_strand_id
1 'polypeptide(L)'
;MRTLLITGPGGAGRTTVAAATALAAARAGHRTLVISADRADTLGAALGEAPGADAPDAHPAAPTTLRPDPDARFRDDLLALQKRAASALDLLGAERLDGEELTPLPGAEELALLRALRDAAR
;
A
#
# COMPACT_ATOMS: atom_id res chain seq x y z
N MET A 1 -12.66 11.83 8.33
CA MET A 1 -11.75 10.67 8.54
C MET A 1 -10.65 11.10 9.51
N ARG A 2 -10.26 10.25 10.47
CA ARG A 2 -9.12 10.50 11.36
C ARG A 2 -7.98 9.58 10.95
N THR A 3 -6.81 10.15 10.65
CA THR A 3 -5.62 9.39 10.23
C THR A 3 -4.60 9.37 11.36
N LEU A 4 -4.07 8.19 11.67
CA LEU A 4 -2.98 7.99 12.62
C LEU A 4 -1.77 7.45 11.85
N LEU A 5 -0.70 8.24 11.76
CA LEU A 5 0.57 7.78 11.20
C LEU A 5 1.44 7.23 12.32
N ILE A 6 1.92 6.00 12.15
CA ILE A 6 2.83 5.34 13.09
C ILE A 6 4.21 5.26 12.45
N THR A 7 5.12 6.07 12.97
CA THR A 7 6.48 6.24 12.43
C THR A 7 7.53 5.83 13.46
N GLY A 8 8.75 5.62 13.01
CA GLY A 8 9.86 5.13 13.83
C GLY A 8 10.86 4.32 13.00
N PRO A 9 12.03 3.98 13.57
CA PRO A 9 13.03 3.19 12.87
C PRO A 9 12.55 1.75 12.59
N GLY A 10 13.26 1.06 11.70
CA GLY A 10 13.04 -0.37 11.45
C GLY A 10 13.20 -1.18 12.73
N GLY A 11 12.29 -2.14 12.96
CA GLY A 11 12.30 -2.97 14.17
C GLY A 11 11.71 -2.32 15.43
N ALA A 12 11.25 -1.06 15.38
CA ALA A 12 10.64 -0.38 16.55
C ALA A 12 9.23 -0.87 16.93
N GLY A 13 8.71 -1.92 16.30
CA GLY A 13 7.36 -2.46 16.57
C GLY A 13 6.21 -1.68 15.93
N ARG A 14 6.47 -0.82 14.92
CA ARG A 14 5.45 0.01 14.25
C ARG A 14 4.25 -0.80 13.76
N THR A 15 4.51 -1.92 13.09
CA THR A 15 3.47 -2.80 12.52
C THR A 15 2.60 -3.41 13.62
N THR A 16 3.21 -3.83 14.74
CA THR A 16 2.49 -4.34 15.91
C THR A 16 1.60 -3.27 16.54
N VAL A 17 2.13 -2.05 16.73
CA VAL A 17 1.35 -0.94 17.29
C VAL A 17 0.21 -0.54 16.35
N ALA A 18 0.45 -0.52 15.02
CA ALA A 18 -0.59 -0.26 14.03
C ALA A 18 -1.71 -1.29 14.06
N ALA A 19 -1.36 -2.58 14.05
CA ALA A 19 -2.30 -3.69 14.13
C ALA A 19 -3.14 -3.63 15.41
N ALA A 20 -2.48 -3.47 16.57
CA ALA A 20 -3.16 -3.40 17.86
C ALA A 20 -4.09 -2.18 17.98
N THR A 21 -3.64 -1.01 17.52
CA THR A 21 -4.43 0.23 17.52
C THR A 21 -5.68 0.08 16.65
N ALA A 22 -5.52 -0.53 15.47
CA ALA A 22 -6.62 -0.72 14.55
C ALA A 22 -7.63 -1.76 15.01
N LEU A 23 -7.15 -2.86 15.58
CA LEU A 23 -8.01 -3.88 16.19
C LEU A 23 -8.80 -3.30 17.36
N ALA A 24 -8.17 -2.47 18.20
CA ALA A 24 -8.87 -1.79 19.29
C ALA A 24 -9.96 -0.82 18.76
N ALA A 25 -9.66 -0.05 17.72
CA ALA A 25 -10.61 0.86 17.10
C ALA A 25 -11.78 0.11 16.45
N ALA A 26 -11.52 -0.97 15.72
CA ALA A 26 -12.53 -1.81 15.09
C ALA A 26 -13.45 -2.47 16.15
N ARG A 27 -12.87 -2.98 17.25
CA ARG A 27 -13.64 -3.51 18.40
C ARG A 27 -14.48 -2.47 19.11
N ALA A 28 -14.08 -1.20 19.08
CA ALA A 28 -14.88 -0.09 19.58
C ALA A 28 -16.00 0.34 18.61
N GLY A 29 -16.19 -0.36 17.49
CA GLY A 29 -17.23 -0.08 16.50
C GLY A 29 -16.83 0.97 15.45
N HIS A 30 -15.55 1.37 15.40
CA HIS A 30 -15.07 2.28 14.36
C HIS A 30 -14.74 1.53 13.08
N ARG A 31 -15.25 2.04 11.95
CA ARG A 31 -14.78 1.63 10.62
C ARG A 31 -13.29 1.94 10.51
N THR A 32 -12.47 0.90 10.47
CA THR A 32 -11.02 1.03 10.60
C THR A 32 -10.33 0.34 9.43
N LEU A 33 -9.42 1.08 8.78
CA LEU A 33 -8.54 0.60 7.71
C LEU A 33 -7.09 0.71 8.20
N VAL A 34 -6.31 -0.36 8.04
CA VAL A 34 -4.86 -0.36 8.24
C VAL A 34 -4.18 -0.46 6.91
N ILE A 35 -3.29 0.49 6.63
CA ILE A 35 -2.47 0.47 5.41
C ILE A 35 -1.03 0.10 5.81
N SER A 36 -0.53 -1.02 5.32
CA SER A 36 0.87 -1.43 5.53
C SER A 36 1.80 -0.75 4.54
N ALA A 37 2.97 -0.34 5.00
CA ALA A 37 4.07 0.13 4.16
C ALA A 37 5.16 -0.95 3.96
N ASP A 38 5.06 -2.09 4.65
CA ASP A 38 6.07 -3.14 4.59
C ASP A 38 5.87 -4.02 3.34
N ARG A 39 6.98 -4.36 2.65
CA ARG A 39 6.97 -5.34 1.53
C ARG A 39 6.62 -6.75 1.98
N ALA A 40 7.00 -7.12 3.20
CA ALA A 40 6.69 -8.42 3.78
C ALA A 40 5.31 -8.41 4.44
N ASP A 41 4.68 -9.59 4.53
CA ASP A 41 3.38 -9.73 5.19
C ASP A 41 3.48 -9.77 6.74
N THR A 42 4.13 -8.74 7.29
CA THR A 42 4.27 -8.55 8.75
C THR A 42 2.94 -8.16 9.40
N LEU A 43 2.06 -7.48 8.66
CA LEU A 43 0.75 -7.04 9.15
C LEU A 43 -0.23 -8.21 9.28
N GLY A 44 -0.36 -9.07 8.26
CA GLY A 44 -1.22 -10.25 8.35
C GLY A 44 -0.78 -11.16 9.49
N ALA A 45 0.54 -11.40 9.61
CA ALA A 45 1.10 -12.13 10.74
C ALA A 45 0.78 -11.49 12.11
N ALA A 46 0.84 -10.16 12.23
CA ALA A 46 0.50 -9.45 13.47
C ALA A 46 -1.00 -9.50 13.81
N LEU A 47 -1.87 -9.68 12.81
CA LEU A 47 -3.31 -9.85 12.98
C LEU A 47 -3.72 -11.32 13.19
N GLY A 48 -2.78 -12.26 13.07
CA GLY A 48 -3.04 -13.69 13.17
C GLY A 48 -3.64 -14.28 11.90
N GLU A 49 -3.50 -13.60 10.75
CA GLU A 49 -3.91 -14.10 9.44
C GLU A 49 -2.90 -15.15 8.95
N ALA A 50 -3.39 -16.30 8.47
CA ALA A 50 -2.53 -17.31 7.87
C ALA A 50 -2.06 -16.83 6.47
N PRO A 51 -0.77 -16.98 6.11
CA PRO A 51 -0.29 -16.60 4.79
C PRO A 51 -1.05 -17.34 3.68
N GLY A 52 -1.65 -16.62 2.74
CA GLY A 52 -2.34 -17.20 1.59
C GLY A 52 -3.72 -17.81 1.87
N ALA A 53 -4.30 -17.57 3.04
CA ALA A 53 -5.71 -17.92 3.27
C ALA A 53 -6.60 -16.85 2.63
N ASP A 54 -7.38 -17.25 1.61
CA ASP A 54 -8.61 -16.52 1.26
C ASP A 54 -9.50 -16.55 2.51
N ALA A 55 -9.51 -15.46 3.27
CA ALA A 55 -10.02 -15.44 4.64
C ALA A 55 -11.48 -15.93 4.71
N PRO A 56 -11.76 -17.11 5.32
CA PRO A 56 -13.11 -17.48 5.67
C PRO A 56 -13.46 -16.79 6.99
N ASP A 57 -14.55 -16.03 6.97
CA ASP A 57 -15.18 -15.39 8.12
C ASP A 57 -14.40 -14.23 8.76
N ALA A 58 -14.42 -13.08 8.09
CA ALA A 58 -14.07 -11.80 8.70
C ALA A 58 -14.86 -11.61 10.00
N HIS A 59 -14.16 -11.65 11.13
CA HIS A 59 -14.75 -11.32 12.42
C HIS A 59 -15.36 -9.90 12.30
N PRO A 60 -16.64 -9.67 12.66
CA PRO A 60 -17.30 -8.37 12.49
C PRO A 60 -16.60 -7.18 13.20
N ALA A 61 -15.60 -7.45 14.04
CA ALA A 61 -14.78 -6.47 14.74
C ALA A 61 -13.33 -6.36 14.24
N ALA A 62 -12.99 -6.96 13.10
CA ALA A 62 -11.66 -6.87 12.50
C ALA A 62 -11.50 -5.60 11.63
N PRO A 63 -10.33 -4.94 11.64
CA PRO A 63 -10.07 -3.85 10.71
C PRO A 63 -9.89 -4.39 9.28
N THR A 64 -10.24 -3.59 8.28
CA THR A 64 -9.84 -3.88 6.90
C THR A 64 -8.34 -3.62 6.75
N THR A 65 -7.65 -4.44 5.97
CA THR A 65 -6.23 -4.29 5.68
C THR A 65 -6.02 -3.91 4.21
N LEU A 66 -5.01 -3.10 3.96
CA LEU A 66 -4.56 -2.75 2.61
C LEU A 66 -3.03 -2.76 2.60
N ARG A 67 -2.45 -3.53 1.70
CA ARG A 67 -1.01 -3.50 1.41
C ARG A 67 -0.84 -3.05 -0.04
N PRO A 68 -0.42 -1.80 -0.30
CA PRO A 68 -0.13 -1.34 -1.63
C PRO A 68 1.01 -2.18 -2.22
N ASP A 69 0.90 -2.57 -3.49
CA ASP A 69 2.01 -3.11 -4.27
C ASP A 69 2.76 -1.94 -4.90
N PRO A 70 3.95 -1.56 -4.37
CA PRO A 70 4.68 -0.40 -4.87
C PRO A 70 5.23 -0.63 -6.28
N ASP A 71 5.56 -1.87 -6.63
CA ASP A 71 6.20 -2.22 -7.89
C ASP A 71 5.18 -2.18 -9.03
N ALA A 72 4.05 -2.88 -8.84
CA ALA A 72 2.95 -2.84 -9.79
C ALA A 72 2.42 -1.40 -9.93
N ARG A 73 2.30 -0.66 -8.82
CA ARG A 73 1.75 0.69 -8.87
C ARG A 73 2.68 1.68 -9.56
N PHE A 74 3.98 1.60 -9.29
CA PHE A 74 4.97 2.44 -9.97
C PHE A 74 4.97 2.17 -11.48
N ARG A 75 4.96 0.89 -11.88
CA ARG A 75 4.88 0.46 -13.27
C ARG A 75 3.65 1.05 -13.95
N ASP A 76 2.47 0.88 -13.36
CA ASP A 76 1.21 1.39 -13.91
C ASP A 76 1.23 2.92 -14.09
N ASP A 77 1.73 3.64 -13.07
CA ASP A 77 1.78 5.10 -13.10
C ASP A 77 2.76 5.62 -14.18
N LEU A 78 3.89 4.96 -14.36
CA LEU A 78 4.87 5.33 -15.38
C LEU A 78 4.39 4.99 -16.80
N LEU A 79 3.79 3.80 -17.01
CA LEU A 79 3.15 3.45 -18.29
C LEU A 79 2.03 4.44 -18.64
N ALA A 80 1.21 4.82 -17.67
CA ALA A 80 0.18 5.84 -17.88
C ALA A 80 0.77 7.22 -18.18
N LEU A 81 1.92 7.58 -17.60
CA LEU A 81 2.64 8.81 -17.93
C LEU A 81 3.18 8.78 -19.36
N GLN A 82 3.85 7.70 -19.77
CA GLN A 82 4.35 7.52 -21.14
C GLN A 82 3.22 7.64 -22.16
N LYS A 83 2.05 7.03 -21.89
CA LYS A 83 0.89 7.13 -22.76
C LYS A 83 0.38 8.56 -22.92
N ARG A 84 0.38 9.36 -21.84
CA ARG A 84 -0.03 10.77 -21.87
C ARG A 84 1.01 11.66 -22.58
N ALA A 85 2.29 11.30 -22.48
CA ALA A 85 3.41 12.02 -23.09
C ALA A 85 3.82 11.48 -24.47
N ALA A 86 3.04 10.56 -25.06
CA ALA A 86 3.43 9.81 -26.25
C ALA A 86 3.89 10.71 -27.39
N SER A 87 3.12 11.76 -27.71
CA SER A 87 3.48 12.69 -28.78
C SER A 87 4.80 13.42 -28.54
N ALA A 88 5.12 13.76 -27.28
CA ALA A 88 6.39 14.40 -26.95
C ALA A 88 7.55 13.40 -27.02
N LEU A 89 7.34 12.16 -26.59
CA LEU A 89 8.34 11.09 -26.69
C LEU A 89 8.65 10.76 -28.16
N ASP A 90 7.63 10.67 -29.01
CA ASP A 90 7.78 10.41 -30.45
C ASP A 90 8.58 11.54 -31.13
N LEU A 91 8.33 12.80 -30.79
CA LEU A 91 9.07 13.96 -31.31
C LEU A 91 10.55 13.95 -30.90
N LEU A 92 10.86 13.43 -29.71
CA LEU A 92 12.22 13.30 -29.21
C LEU A 92 12.91 12.02 -29.71
N GLY A 93 12.21 11.15 -30.45
CA GLY A 93 12.72 9.85 -30.87
C GLY A 93 12.99 8.90 -29.70
N ALA A 94 12.30 9.08 -28.57
CA ALA A 94 12.49 8.27 -27.38
C ALA A 94 11.75 6.94 -27.51
N GLU A 95 12.44 5.84 -27.19
CA GLU A 95 11.84 4.52 -27.10
C GLU A 95 10.99 4.41 -25.82
N ARG A 96 9.83 3.75 -25.93
CA ARG A 96 8.92 3.57 -24.79
C ARG A 96 9.30 2.30 -24.07
N LEU A 97 9.29 2.37 -22.73
CA LEU A 97 9.61 1.23 -21.88
C LEU A 97 8.40 0.31 -21.73
N ASP A 98 8.64 -0.98 -21.81
CA ASP A 98 7.66 -2.01 -21.48
C ASP A 98 7.57 -2.23 -19.97
N GLY A 99 6.43 -2.75 -19.49
CA GLY A 99 6.20 -2.96 -18.07
C GLY A 99 7.25 -3.84 -17.38
N GLU A 100 7.78 -4.83 -18.10
CA GLU A 100 8.81 -5.75 -17.60
C GLU A 100 10.20 -5.10 -17.50
N GLU A 101 10.43 -3.99 -18.20
CA GLU A 101 11.68 -3.23 -18.14
C GLU A 101 11.70 -2.26 -16.96
N LEU A 102 10.57 -2.09 -16.28
CA LEU A 102 10.40 -1.14 -15.20
C LEU A 102 10.70 -1.78 -13.85
N THR A 103 11.73 -1.26 -13.21
CA THR A 103 12.02 -1.49 -11.80
C THR A 103 11.58 -0.30 -10.96
N PRO A 104 11.07 -0.53 -9.74
CA PRO A 104 10.64 0.54 -8.84
C PRO A 104 11.82 1.45 -8.48
N LEU A 105 11.60 2.76 -8.57
CA LEU A 105 12.57 3.75 -8.14
C LEU A 105 12.62 3.88 -6.61
N PRO A 106 13.73 4.36 -6.04
CA PRO A 106 13.76 4.82 -4.66
C PRO A 106 12.60 5.80 -4.40
N GLY A 107 11.82 5.57 -3.34
CA GLY A 107 10.63 6.38 -3.04
C GLY A 107 9.31 5.78 -3.54
N ALA A 108 9.32 4.69 -4.32
CA ALA A 108 8.10 4.07 -4.85
C ALA A 108 7.17 3.54 -3.74
N GLU A 109 7.75 3.01 -2.65
CA GLU A 109 7.01 2.52 -1.48
C GLU A 109 6.23 3.65 -0.80
N GLU A 110 6.91 4.76 -0.53
CA GLU A 110 6.34 5.93 0.11
C GLU A 110 5.25 6.57 -0.76
N LEU A 111 5.48 6.65 -2.08
CA LEU A 111 4.49 7.14 -3.03
C LEU A 111 3.26 6.23 -3.09
N ALA A 112 3.45 4.91 -3.12
CA ALA A 112 2.36 3.95 -3.11
C ALA A 112 1.53 4.06 -1.82
N LEU A 113 2.18 4.22 -0.66
CA LEU A 113 1.53 4.44 0.62
C LEU A 113 0.73 5.75 0.65
N LEU A 114 1.34 6.87 0.26
CA LEU A 114 0.68 8.18 0.23
C LEU A 114 -0.53 8.19 -0.71
N ARG A 115 -0.42 7.47 -1.83
CA ARG A 115 -1.51 7.34 -2.78
C ARG A 115 -2.64 6.47 -2.25
N ALA A 116 -2.32 5.34 -1.63
CA ALA A 116 -3.30 4.50 -0.94
C ALA A 116 -4.04 5.29 0.15
N LEU A 117 -3.31 6.09 0.93
CA LEU A 117 -3.90 6.99 1.93
C LEU A 117 -4.84 8.02 1.29
N ARG A 118 -4.42 8.67 0.19
CA ARG A 118 -5.25 9.64 -0.53
C ARG A 118 -6.53 8.98 -1.08
N ASP A 119 -6.40 7.81 -1.67
CA ASP A 119 -7.53 7.12 -2.30
C ASP A 119 -8.53 6.62 -1.23
N ALA A 120 -8.05 6.21 -0.04
CA ALA A 120 -8.90 5.88 1.11
C ALA A 120 -9.57 7.08 1.78
N ALA A 121 -9.03 8.30 1.58
CA ALA A 121 -9.56 9.53 2.16
C ALA A 121 -10.63 10.21 1.29
N ARG A 122 -10.85 9.73 0.07
CA ARG A 122 -11.91 10.20 -0.84
C ARG A 122 -13.24 9.56 -0.49
#